data_AF-W7QH53-F1
#
_entry.id   AF-W7QH53-F1
#
_cell.length_a   1.000
_cell.length_b   1.000
_cell.length_c   1.000
_cell.angle_alpha   90.00
_cell.angle_beta   90.00
_cell.angle_gamma   90.00
#
_symmetry.space_group_name_H-M   'P 1'
#
loop_
_entity.id
_entity.type
_entity.pdbx_description
1 polymer ?
#
loop_
_entity_poly.entity_id
_entity_poly.type
_entity_poly.pdbx_seq_one_letter_code
_entity_poly.pdbx_strand_id
1 'polypeptide(L)' 'MTGITATEARSKLYRLIDETAESHKPIVIMGKRNKAVLV' A
#
# COMPACT_ATOMS: atom_id res chain seq x y z
N MET A 1 -0.91 7.70 -11.79
CA MET A 1 -1.05 7.47 -10.34
C MET A 1 -0.77 5.99 -10.10
N THR A 2 0.44 5.67 -9.64
CA THR A 2 0.92 4.29 -9.45
C THR A 2 0.52 3.81 -8.06
N GLY A 3 -0.31 2.78 -7.97
CA GLY A 3 -0.68 2.12 -6.73
C GLY A 3 -0.45 0.61 -6.86
N ILE A 4 -0.27 -0.08 -5.74
CA ILE A 4 -0.12 -1.54 -5.70
C ILE A 4 -1.49 -2.20 -5.63
N THR A 5 -1.63 -3.44 -6.12
CA THR A 5 -2.92 -4.14 -5.98
C THR A 5 -3.16 -4.57 -4.54
N ALA A 6 -4.43 -4.73 -4.15
CA ALA A 6 -4.78 -5.26 -2.82
C ALA A 6 -4.18 -6.66 -2.58
N THR A 7 -4.05 -7.47 -3.63
CA THR A 7 -3.44 -8.81 -3.53
C THR A 7 -1.95 -8.74 -3.23
N GLU A 8 -1.21 -7.82 -3.88
CA GLU A 8 0.21 -7.58 -3.60
C GLU A 8 0.43 -6.94 -2.23
N ALA A 9 -0.42 -5.99 -1.86
CA ALA A 9 -0.36 -5.35 -0.55
C ALA A 9 -0.49 -6.39 0.58
N ARG A 10 -1.41 -7.35 0.41
CA ARG A 10 -1.63 -8.42 1.39
C ARG A 10 -0.39 -9.29 1.61
N SER A 11 0.33 -9.67 0.55
CA SER A 11 1.51 -10.55 0.69
C SER A 11 2.74 -9.83 1.25
N LYS A 12 2.75 -8.49 1.23
CA LYS A 12 3.89 -7.65 1.64
C LYS A 12 3.55 -6.66 2.76
N LEU A 13 2.44 -6.85 3.48
CA LEU A 13 1.88 -5.81 4.35
C LEU A 13 2.88 -5.27 5.38
N TYR A 14 3.57 -6.15 6.11
CA TYR A 14 4.54 -5.72 7.12
C TYR A 14 5.69 -4.90 6.52
N ARG A 15 6.27 -5.36 5.41
CA ARG A 15 7.32 -4.61 4.70
C ARG A 15 6.84 -3.24 4.22
N LEU A 16 5.60 -3.16 3.73
CA LEU A 16 5.02 -1.90 3.26
C LEU A 16 4.77 -0.92 4.41
N ILE A 17 4.44 -1.41 5.60
CA ILE A 17 4.32 -0.58 6.81
C ILE A 17 5.68 0.03 7.15
N ASP A 18 6.74 -0.79 7.21
CA ASP A 18 8.10 -0.32 7.50
C ASP A 18 8.57 0.70 6.46
N GLU A 19 8.38 0.42 5.16
CA GLU A 19 8.73 1.32 4.07
C GLU A 19 7.96 2.65 4.14
N THR A 20 6.67 2.61 4.49
CA THR A 20 5.84 3.82 4.64
C THR A 20 6.33 4.65 5.82
N ALA A 21 6.64 4.01 6.95
CA ALA A 21 7.16 4.68 8.14
C ALA A 21 8.55 5.31 7.90
N GLU A 22 9.45 4.62 7.19
CA GLU A 22 10.79 5.13 6.88
C GLU A 22 10.73 6.26 5.84
N SER A 23 10.00 6.06 4.74
CA SER A 23 9.96 7.00 3.63
C SER A 23 9.03 8.20 3.86
N HIS A 24 8.10 8.09 4.81
CA HIS A 24 7.04 9.06 5.06
C HIS A 24 6.18 9.34 3.82
N LYS A 25 6.08 8.37 2.90
CA LYS A 25 5.33 8.49 1.65
C LYS A 25 4.11 7.57 1.69
N PRO A 26 2.89 8.10 1.48
CA PRO A 26 1.70 7.27 1.44
C PRO A 26 1.73 6.26 0.28
N ILE A 27 1.21 5.06 0.53
CA ILE A 27 1.08 4.01 -0.47
C ILE A 27 -0.40 3.84 -0.85
N VAL A 28 -0.71 3.97 -2.13
CA VAL A 28 -2.06 3.75 -2.66
C VAL A 28 -2.26 2.27 -2.96
N ILE A 29 -3.25 1.66 -2.32
CA ILE A 29 -3.66 0.27 -2.53
C ILE A 29 -4.93 0.26 -3.39
N MET A 30 -4.84 -0.40 -4.54
CA MET A 30 -5.93 -0.52 -5.50
C MET A 30 -6.64 -1.87 -5.36
N GLY A 31 -7.88 -1.85 -4.87
CA GLY A 31 -8.78 -3.00 -4.89
C GLY A 31 -9.73 -2.96 -6.09
N LYS A 32 -10.40 -4.09 -6.34
CA LYS A 32 -11.39 -4.21 -7.44
C LYS A 32 -12.62 -3.30 -7.25
N ARG A 33 -13.01 -3.06 -6.00
CA ARG A 33 -14.20 -2.26 -5.64
C ARG A 33 -13.85 -0.89 -5.07
N ASN A 34 -12.81 -0.84 -4.23
CA ASN A 34 -12.42 0.34 -3.48
C ASN A 34 -10.90 0.54 -3.53
N LYS A 35 -10.46 1.77 -3.27
CA LYS A 35 -9.05 2.12 -3.04
C LYS A 35 -8.83 2.39 -1.55
N ALA A 36 -7.62 2.18 -1.08
CA ALA A 36 -7.17 2.52 0.26
C ALA A 36 -5.82 3.23 0.20
N VAL A 37 -5.46 3.95 1.26
CA VAL A 37 -4.16 4.62 1.41
C VAL A 37 -3.56 4.18 2.74
N LEU A 38 -2.32 3.68 2.70
CA LEU A 38 -1.48 3.47 3.87
C LEU A 38 -0.68 4.75 4.13
N VAL A 39 -0.68 5.22 5.39
CA VAL A 39 -0.06 6.47 5.85
C VAL A 39 0.80 6.16 7.07
#